data_AF-A0A0F7RUA7-F1
#
_entry.id   AF-A0A0F7RUA7-F1
#
_cell.length_a   1.000
_cell.length_b   1.000
_cell.length_c   1.000
_cell.angle_alpha   90.00
_cell.angle_beta   90.00
_cell.angle_gamma   90.00
#
_symmetry.space_group_name_H-M   'P 1'
#
loop_
_entity.id
_entity.type
_entity.pdbx_description
1 polymer ?
#
loop_
_entity_poly.entity_id
_entity_poly.type
_entity_poly.pdbx_seq_one_letter_code
_entity_poly.pdbx_strand_id
1 'polypeptide(L)'
;MAWTSVVQIVICVALLIWSLKYSVLPGIAVLVLMSPVQTAITKRLFALRKKSMVWTDKRNKAVNEVVGGIRVVKQFAWEQPYSERIAELRKKEMAFHRVRLYLRSLNLALAFATPTIATVLSFVTYALVGNELDAAVLFSSLSFFTLLRTPLQFLPIAWNAVVDAKNAADRIEKVFDAEIQRDQIVRDPNADNAVQLQDASFTWETAPSADTAETVAMLDALNLTIPRGAL
;
A
#
# COMPACT_ATOMS: atom_id res chain seq x y z
N MET A 1 -12.13 -7.66 -10.53
CA MET A 1 -10.77 -7.70 -11.09
C MET A 1 -10.04 -9.00 -10.77
N ALA A 2 -9.94 -9.45 -9.51
CA ALA A 2 -9.22 -10.69 -9.17
C ALA A 2 -9.80 -11.93 -9.88
N TRP A 3 -11.10 -12.19 -9.69
CA TRP A 3 -11.78 -13.36 -10.27
C TRP A 3 -11.83 -13.32 -11.81
N THR A 4 -12.05 -12.13 -12.39
CA THR A 4 -12.05 -11.93 -13.85
C THR A 4 -10.70 -12.25 -14.46
N SER A 5 -9.59 -11.92 -13.79
CA SER A 5 -8.24 -12.23 -14.27
C SER A 5 -7.96 -13.73 -14.33
N VAL A 6 -8.44 -14.50 -13.34
CA VAL A 6 -8.28 -15.97 -13.34
C VAL A 6 -9.05 -16.59 -14.49
N VAL A 7 -10.31 -16.20 -14.68
CA VAL A 7 -11.15 -16.69 -15.79
C VAL A 7 -10.51 -16.35 -17.14
N GLN A 8 -10.02 -15.11 -17.31
CA GLN A 8 -9.36 -14.69 -18.53
C GLN A 8 -8.09 -15.50 -18.83
N ILE A 9 -7.27 -15.82 -17.82
CA ILE A 9 -6.07 -16.65 -17.99
C ILE A 9 -6.45 -18.05 -18.47
N VAL A 10 -7.44 -18.67 -17.82
CA VAL A 10 -7.90 -20.03 -18.18
C VAL A 10 -8.39 -20.07 -19.62
N ILE A 11 -9.23 -19.12 -20.03
CA ILE A 11 -9.77 -19.05 -21.39
C ILE A 11 -8.66 -18.83 -22.42
N CYS A 12 -7.77 -17.84 -22.20
CA CYS A 12 -6.70 -17.55 -23.16
C CYS A 12 -5.72 -18.73 -23.28
N VAL A 13 -5.39 -19.41 -22.18
CA VAL A 13 -4.52 -20.60 -22.22
C VAL A 13 -5.22 -21.77 -22.93
N ALA A 14 -6.51 -22.00 -22.69
CA ALA A 14 -7.27 -23.03 -23.38
C ALA A 14 -7.32 -22.79 -24.90
N LEU A 15 -7.59 -21.55 -25.32
CA LEU A 15 -7.59 -21.17 -26.74
C LEU A 15 -6.20 -21.30 -27.37
N LEU A 16 -5.14 -20.93 -26.65
CA LEU A 16 -3.76 -21.09 -27.10
C LEU A 16 -3.38 -22.56 -27.30
N ILE A 17 -3.77 -23.44 -26.37
CA ILE A 17 -3.55 -24.89 -26.51
C ILE A 17 -4.38 -25.46 -27.67
N TRP A 18 -5.59 -24.95 -27.89
CA TRP A 18 -6.41 -25.36 -29.03
C TRP A 18 -5.79 -24.95 -30.37
N SER A 19 -5.27 -23.73 -30.47
CA SER A 19 -4.68 -23.18 -31.71
C SER A 19 -3.29 -23.73 -32.03
N LEU A 20 -2.40 -23.84 -31.04
CA LEU A 20 -0.98 -24.18 -31.23
C LEU A 20 -0.60 -25.56 -30.67
N LYS A 21 -1.55 -26.32 -30.12
CA LYS A 21 -1.33 -27.64 -29.52
C LYS A 21 -0.20 -27.59 -28.47
N TYR A 22 0.72 -28.55 -28.53
CA TYR A 22 1.86 -28.65 -27.62
C TYR A 22 2.94 -27.58 -27.86
N SER A 23 2.96 -26.93 -29.03
CA SER A 23 3.98 -25.93 -29.38
C SER A 23 3.83 -24.62 -28.59
N VAL A 24 2.77 -24.46 -27.80
CA VAL A 24 2.56 -23.26 -26.97
C VAL A 24 3.29 -23.31 -25.63
N LEU A 25 3.74 -24.49 -25.20
CA LEU A 25 4.43 -24.72 -23.93
C LEU A 25 5.66 -23.80 -23.71
N PRO A 26 6.55 -23.59 -24.70
CA PRO A 26 7.69 -22.68 -24.56
C PRO A 26 7.26 -21.23 -24.34
N GLY A 27 6.21 -20.76 -25.02
CA GLY A 27 5.68 -19.41 -24.83
C GLY A 27 5.10 -19.21 -23.45
N ILE A 28 4.33 -20.18 -22.95
CA ILE A 28 3.81 -20.17 -21.57
C ILE A 28 4.98 -20.18 -20.57
N ALA A 29 6.02 -20.98 -20.79
CA ALA A 29 7.20 -21.01 -19.93
C ALA A 29 7.88 -19.63 -19.84
N VAL A 30 8.02 -18.92 -20.96
CA VAL A 30 8.55 -17.54 -20.97
C VAL A 30 7.68 -16.59 -20.16
N LEU A 31 6.35 -16.67 -20.29
CA LEU A 31 5.43 -15.83 -19.50
C LEU A 31 5.58 -16.09 -18.00
N VAL A 32 5.62 -17.36 -17.61
CA VAL A 32 5.76 -17.78 -16.20
C VAL A 32 7.11 -17.34 -15.64
N LEU A 33 8.20 -17.44 -16.40
CA LEU A 33 9.54 -17.01 -15.99
C LEU A 33 9.70 -15.49 -15.95
N MET A 34 9.03 -14.74 -16.83
CA MET A 34 9.10 -13.27 -16.86
C MET A 34 8.22 -12.61 -15.78
N SER A 35 7.15 -13.29 -15.33
CA SER A 35 6.27 -12.82 -14.26
C SER A 35 7.00 -12.48 -12.93
N PRO A 36 7.86 -13.35 -12.35
CA PRO A 36 8.60 -13.03 -11.14
C PRO A 36 9.63 -11.91 -11.36
N VAL A 37 10.22 -11.81 -12.55
CA VAL A 37 11.14 -10.73 -12.92
C VAL A 37 10.42 -9.38 -12.89
N GLN A 38 9.26 -9.27 -13.56
CA GLN A 38 8.44 -8.05 -13.54
C GLN A 38 7.97 -7.72 -12.10
N THR A 39 7.62 -8.74 -11.32
CA THR A 39 7.23 -8.58 -9.90
C THR A 39 8.38 -8.05 -9.06
N ALA A 40 9.60 -8.56 -9.24
CA ALA A 40 10.79 -8.10 -8.51
C ALA A 40 11.15 -6.65 -8.87
N ILE A 41 11.06 -6.28 -10.16
CA ILE A 41 11.25 -4.89 -10.62
C ILE A 41 10.19 -3.97 -9.99
N THR A 42 8.93 -4.40 -9.98
CA THR A 42 7.82 -3.67 -9.37
C THR A 42 8.03 -3.46 -7.86
N LYS A 43 8.46 -4.49 -7.13
CA LYS A 43 8.83 -4.38 -5.71
C LYS A 43 9.96 -3.36 -5.49
N ARG A 44 11.00 -3.36 -6.34
CA ARG A 44 12.08 -2.37 -6.28
C ARG A 44 11.58 -0.95 -6.58
N LEU A 45 10.64 -0.76 -7.51
CA LEU A 45 10.00 0.52 -7.78
C LEU A 45 9.27 1.06 -6.54
N PHE A 46 8.51 0.21 -5.84
CA PHE A 46 7.84 0.57 -4.59
C PHE A 46 8.85 0.94 -3.49
N ALA A 47 9.93 0.16 -3.33
CA ALA A 47 10.99 0.47 -2.37
C ALA A 47 11.66 1.82 -2.66
N LEU A 48 11.97 2.12 -3.94
CA LEU A 48 12.51 3.41 -4.36
C LEU A 48 11.52 4.55 -4.12
N ARG A 49 10.23 4.33 -4.35
CA ARG A 49 9.17 5.31 -4.02
C ARG A 49 9.18 5.64 -2.52
N LYS A 50 9.23 4.62 -1.66
CA LYS A 50 9.28 4.81 -0.20
C LYS A 50 10.54 5.59 0.22
N LYS A 51 11.71 5.25 -0.33
CA LYS A 51 12.97 5.98 -0.07
C LYS A 51 12.93 7.43 -0.55
N SER A 52 12.32 7.68 -1.72
CA SER A 52 12.13 9.03 -2.28
C SER A 52 11.26 9.90 -1.38
N MET A 53 10.22 9.33 -0.78
CA MET A 53 9.25 10.06 0.06
C MET A 53 9.91 10.73 1.27
N VAL A 54 10.92 10.09 1.87
CA VAL A 54 11.70 10.67 2.98
C VAL A 54 12.37 11.99 2.59
N TRP A 55 12.86 12.10 1.34
CA TRP A 55 13.48 13.34 0.86
C TRP A 55 12.43 14.40 0.51
N THR A 56 11.30 13.98 -0.05
CA THR A 56 10.15 14.86 -0.30
C THR A 56 9.64 15.48 1.01
N ASP A 57 9.53 14.69 2.09
CA ASP A 57 9.09 15.17 3.40
C ASP A 57 10.10 16.15 4.02
N LYS A 58 11.41 15.85 3.95
CA LYS A 58 12.46 16.77 4.40
C LYS A 58 12.42 18.10 3.64
N ARG A 59 12.23 18.05 2.32
CA ARG A 59 12.11 19.25 1.48
C ARG A 59 10.86 20.06 1.87
N ASN A 60 9.71 19.40 2.02
CA ASN A 60 8.47 20.05 2.41
C ASN A 60 8.59 20.70 3.79
N LYS A 61 9.23 20.02 4.75
CA LYS A 61 9.51 20.58 6.07
C LYS A 61 10.40 21.82 5.99
N ALA A 62 11.50 21.76 5.25
CA ALA A 62 12.41 22.90 5.09
C ALA A 62 11.72 24.10 4.42
N VAL A 63 10.89 23.87 3.40
CA VAL A 63 10.08 24.92 2.76
C VAL A 63 9.10 25.52 3.77
N ASN A 64 8.43 24.68 4.57
CA ASN A 64 7.46 25.16 5.57
C ASN A 64 8.12 25.99 6.68
N GLU A 65 9.32 25.60 7.13
CA GLU A 65 10.12 26.37 8.10
C GLU A 65 10.49 27.76 7.56
N VAL A 66 10.93 27.84 6.29
CA VAL A 66 11.29 29.12 5.65
C VAL A 66 10.07 30.02 5.45
N VAL A 67 8.94 29.45 5.00
CA VAL A 67 7.70 30.22 4.78
C VAL A 67 7.11 30.69 6.12
N GLY A 68 7.10 29.85 7.15
CA GLY A 68 6.65 30.22 8.48
C GLY A 68 7.51 31.30 9.13
N GLY A 69 8.83 31.30 8.85
CA GLY A 69 9.79 32.27 9.36
C GLY A 69 10.17 33.41 8.41
N ILE A 70 9.37 33.69 7.36
CA ILE A 70 9.82 34.51 6.22
C ILE A 70 10.30 35.92 6.60
N ARG A 71 9.71 36.53 7.64
CA ARG A 71 10.10 37.86 8.13
C ARG A 71 11.55 37.87 8.64
N VAL A 72 11.94 36.86 9.40
CA VAL A 72 13.30 36.71 9.95
C VAL A 72 14.30 36.46 8.81
N VAL A 73 13.95 35.57 7.87
CA VAL A 73 14.79 35.27 6.71
C VAL A 73 15.10 36.53 5.89
N LYS A 74 14.09 37.37 5.66
CA LYS A 74 14.23 38.67 4.96
C LYS A 74 15.06 39.67 5.76
N GLN A 75 14.84 39.78 7.08
CA GLN A 75 15.56 40.71 7.95
C GLN A 75 17.07 40.44 7.99
N PHE A 76 17.48 39.17 7.93
CA PHE A 76 18.90 38.78 7.92
C PHE A 76 19.47 38.50 6.52
N ALA A 77 18.69 38.73 5.45
CA ALA A 77 19.07 38.42 4.07
C ALA A 77 19.55 36.97 3.85
N TRP A 78 18.98 36.00 4.58
CA TRP A 78 19.36 34.57 4.51
C TRP A 78 18.71 33.80 3.35
N GLU A 79 18.18 34.49 2.35
CA GLU A 79 17.41 33.88 1.27
C GLU A 79 18.22 32.88 0.44
N GLN A 80 19.45 33.27 0.08
CA GLN A 80 20.35 32.42 -0.69
C GLN A 80 20.77 31.15 0.05
N PRO A 81 21.28 31.18 1.30
CA PRO A 81 21.67 29.96 1.99
C PRO A 81 20.49 29.00 2.22
N TYR A 82 19.27 29.51 2.47
CA TYR A 82 18.08 28.65 2.54
C TYR A 82 17.69 28.06 1.17
N SER A 83 17.79 28.84 0.10
CA SER A 83 17.55 28.38 -1.27
C SER A 83 18.50 27.25 -1.66
N GLU A 84 19.80 27.43 -1.40
CA GLU A 84 20.83 26.41 -1.65
C GLU A 84 20.56 25.12 -0.87
N ARG A 85 20.21 25.23 0.42
CA ARG A 85 19.85 24.08 1.26
C ARG A 85 18.64 23.31 0.71
N ILE A 86 17.60 24.01 0.24
CA ILE A 86 16.43 23.37 -0.40
C ILE A 86 16.82 22.73 -1.75
N ALA A 87 17.70 23.38 -2.53
CA ALA A 87 18.19 22.85 -3.79
C ALA A 87 19.00 21.55 -3.60
N GLU A 88 19.81 21.44 -2.55
CA GLU A 88 20.51 20.20 -2.21
C GLU A 88 19.55 19.04 -1.89
N LEU A 89 18.50 19.31 -1.11
CA LEU A 89 17.45 18.32 -0.82
C LEU A 89 16.75 17.87 -2.11
N ARG A 90 16.43 18.82 -2.99
CA ARG A 90 15.85 18.53 -4.31
C ARG A 90 16.79 17.71 -5.19
N LYS A 91 18.11 17.96 -5.17
CA LYS A 91 19.09 17.17 -5.93
C LYS A 91 19.10 15.71 -5.49
N LYS A 92 19.02 15.46 -4.17
CA LYS A 92 18.91 14.10 -3.59
C LYS A 92 17.60 13.43 -3.99
N GLU A 93 16.47 14.13 -3.90
CA GLU A 93 15.16 13.64 -4.35
C GLU A 93 15.17 13.27 -5.85
N MET A 94 15.70 14.14 -6.70
CA MET A 94 15.77 13.93 -8.15
C MET A 94 16.64 12.74 -8.54
N ALA A 95 17.68 12.41 -7.76
CA ALA A 95 18.48 11.21 -8.00
C ALA A 95 17.63 9.93 -7.88
N PHE A 96 16.79 9.81 -6.84
CA PHE A 96 15.85 8.70 -6.71
C PHE A 96 14.78 8.70 -7.81
N HIS A 97 14.29 9.89 -8.18
CA HIS A 97 13.32 10.02 -9.27
C HIS A 97 13.88 9.48 -10.60
N ARG A 98 15.12 9.83 -10.96
CA ARG A 98 15.77 9.35 -12.19
C ARG A 98 15.88 7.84 -12.22
N VAL A 99 16.43 7.24 -11.16
CA VAL A 99 16.58 5.77 -11.07
C VAL A 99 15.21 5.07 -11.17
N ARG A 100 14.20 5.61 -10.48
CA ARG A 100 12.83 5.07 -10.56
C ARG A 100 12.27 5.18 -11.97
N LEU A 101 12.51 6.28 -12.68
CA LEU A 101 12.03 6.47 -14.05
C LEU A 101 12.68 5.47 -15.01
N TYR A 102 14.01 5.31 -14.95
CA TYR A 102 14.71 4.30 -15.76
C TYR A 102 14.17 2.89 -15.49
N LEU A 103 13.99 2.53 -14.22
CA LEU A 103 13.49 1.22 -13.84
C LEU A 103 12.02 1.01 -14.27
N ARG A 104 11.21 2.07 -14.27
CA ARG A 104 9.83 2.04 -14.76
C ARG A 104 9.79 1.86 -16.27
N SER A 105 10.63 2.58 -17.01
CA SER A 105 10.73 2.44 -18.47
C SER A 105 11.19 1.04 -18.86
N LEU A 106 12.18 0.48 -18.14
CA LEU A 106 12.61 -0.91 -18.34
C LEU A 106 11.47 -1.90 -18.08
N ASN A 107 10.73 -1.73 -16.98
CA ASN A 107 9.58 -2.59 -16.67
C ASN A 107 8.51 -2.54 -17.77
N LEU A 108 8.23 -1.34 -18.30
CA LEU A 108 7.27 -1.15 -19.38
C LEU A 108 7.76 -1.79 -20.68
N ALA A 109 9.03 -1.61 -21.04
CA ALA A 109 9.64 -2.24 -22.20
C ALA A 109 9.56 -3.76 -22.13
N LEU A 110 9.92 -4.35 -20.97
CA LEU A 110 9.79 -5.78 -20.72
C LEU A 110 8.33 -6.24 -20.85
N ALA A 111 7.37 -5.48 -20.30
CA ALA A 111 5.97 -5.81 -20.39
C ALA A 111 5.45 -5.84 -21.84
N PHE A 112 5.94 -4.99 -22.74
CA PHE A 112 5.59 -5.03 -24.17
C PHE A 112 6.36 -6.09 -24.95
N ALA A 113 7.64 -6.33 -24.62
CA ALA A 113 8.47 -7.32 -25.31
C ALA A 113 8.12 -8.77 -24.96
N THR A 114 7.72 -9.03 -23.72
CA THR A 114 7.41 -10.37 -23.19
C THR A 114 6.41 -11.16 -24.07
N PRO A 115 5.21 -10.64 -24.40
CA PRO A 115 4.26 -11.39 -25.23
C PRO A 115 4.80 -11.62 -26.65
N THR A 116 5.55 -10.68 -27.22
CA THR A 116 6.17 -10.83 -28.53
C THR A 116 7.20 -11.96 -28.53
N ILE A 117 8.09 -12.00 -27.53
CA ILE A 117 9.08 -13.07 -27.38
C ILE A 117 8.40 -14.43 -27.19
N ALA A 118 7.38 -14.51 -26.33
CA ALA A 118 6.62 -15.73 -26.09
C ALA A 118 5.92 -16.24 -27.37
N THR A 119 5.37 -15.31 -28.16
CA THR A 119 4.70 -15.63 -29.43
C THR A 119 5.71 -16.15 -30.45
N VAL A 120 6.83 -15.45 -30.65
CA VAL A 120 7.90 -15.88 -31.57
C VAL A 120 8.41 -17.27 -31.21
N LEU A 121 8.67 -17.54 -29.93
CA LEU A 121 9.15 -18.85 -29.49
C LEU A 121 8.12 -19.97 -29.75
N SER A 122 6.83 -19.68 -29.54
CA SER A 122 5.75 -20.63 -29.83
C SER A 122 5.61 -20.89 -31.33
N PHE A 123 5.75 -19.87 -32.18
CA PHE A 123 5.69 -20.03 -33.63
C PHE A 123 6.89 -20.77 -34.20
N VAL A 124 8.10 -20.47 -33.70
CA VAL A 124 9.31 -21.21 -34.10
C VAL A 124 9.16 -22.68 -33.76
N THR A 125 8.70 -23.01 -32.56
CA THR A 125 8.48 -24.42 -32.18
C THR A 125 7.31 -25.07 -32.93
N TYR A 126 6.27 -24.32 -33.27
CA TYR A 126 5.16 -24.81 -34.09
C TYR A 126 5.60 -25.16 -35.52
N ALA A 127 6.46 -24.32 -36.11
CA ALA A 127 7.07 -24.55 -37.43
C ALA A 127 8.05 -25.74 -37.41
N LEU A 128 8.88 -25.86 -36.37
CA LEU A 128 9.84 -26.96 -36.23
C LEU A 128 9.18 -28.35 -36.09
N VAL A 129 7.98 -28.40 -35.54
CA VAL A 129 7.17 -29.64 -35.45
C VAL A 129 6.56 -30.04 -36.80
N GLY A 130 6.72 -29.20 -37.85
CA GLY A 130 6.26 -29.49 -39.20
C GLY A 130 4.81 -29.11 -39.48
N ASN A 131 4.20 -28.25 -38.64
CA ASN A 131 2.85 -27.76 -38.89
C ASN A 131 2.86 -26.58 -39.89
N GLU A 132 1.79 -26.46 -40.67
CA GLU A 132 1.60 -25.30 -41.56
C GLU A 132 1.25 -24.04 -40.78
N LEU A 133 1.98 -22.97 -41.09
CA LEU A 133 1.83 -21.65 -40.48
C LEU A 133 0.66 -20.89 -41.13
N ASP A 134 -0.56 -21.21 -40.72
CA ASP A 134 -1.75 -20.46 -41.15
C ASP A 134 -1.83 -19.09 -40.46
N ALA A 135 -2.08 -18.05 -41.26
CA ALA A 135 -2.15 -16.67 -40.79
C ALA A 135 -3.25 -16.48 -39.72
N ALA A 136 -4.42 -17.13 -39.87
CA ALA A 136 -5.50 -16.98 -38.91
C ALA A 136 -5.12 -17.53 -37.52
N VAL A 137 -4.40 -18.65 -37.48
CA VAL A 137 -3.87 -19.25 -36.24
C VAL A 137 -2.80 -18.35 -35.61
N LEU A 138 -1.89 -17.78 -36.41
CA LEU A 138 -0.82 -16.93 -35.90
C LEU A 138 -1.34 -15.60 -35.33
N PHE A 139 -2.18 -14.87 -36.07
CA PHE A 139 -2.69 -13.58 -35.60
C PHE A 139 -3.62 -13.72 -34.39
N SER A 140 -4.44 -14.77 -34.34
CA SER A 140 -5.27 -15.07 -33.16
C SER A 140 -4.41 -15.41 -31.94
N SER A 141 -3.39 -16.26 -32.10
CA SER A 141 -2.47 -16.63 -31.00
C SER A 141 -1.69 -15.45 -30.44
N LEU A 142 -1.16 -14.57 -31.31
CA LEU A 142 -0.51 -13.32 -30.88
C LEU A 142 -1.46 -12.46 -30.04
N SER A 143 -2.73 -12.37 -30.45
CA SER A 143 -3.76 -11.64 -29.71
C SER A 143 -4.01 -12.26 -28.32
N PHE A 144 -4.08 -13.59 -28.22
CA PHE A 144 -4.23 -14.27 -26.93
C PHE A 144 -3.03 -14.06 -26.00
N PHE A 145 -1.79 -14.11 -26.52
CA PHE A 145 -0.59 -13.81 -25.73
C PHE A 145 -0.58 -12.37 -25.20
N THR A 146 -1.00 -11.38 -25.99
CA THR A 146 -1.09 -9.99 -25.54
C THR A 146 -2.20 -9.78 -24.51
N LEU A 147 -3.33 -10.47 -24.65
CA LEU A 147 -4.44 -10.47 -23.68
C LEU A 147 -4.03 -11.06 -22.32
N LEU A 148 -3.15 -12.07 -22.29
CA LEU A 148 -2.64 -12.68 -21.06
C LEU A 148 -1.75 -11.75 -20.22
N ARG A 149 -1.18 -10.70 -20.81
CA ARG A 149 -0.29 -9.78 -20.11
C ARG A 149 -0.97 -9.10 -18.93
N THR A 150 -2.12 -8.49 -19.20
CA THR A 150 -2.86 -7.68 -18.23
C THR A 150 -3.25 -8.48 -16.98
N PRO A 151 -3.90 -9.66 -17.08
CA PRO A 151 -4.27 -10.43 -15.90
C PRO A 151 -3.06 -10.97 -15.13
N LEU A 152 -1.96 -11.33 -15.80
CA LEU A 152 -0.73 -11.77 -15.14
C LEU A 152 -0.10 -10.67 -14.26
N GLN A 153 -0.22 -9.40 -14.66
CA GLN A 153 0.28 -8.27 -13.87
C GLN A 153 -0.64 -7.90 -12.70
N PHE A 154 -1.96 -8.00 -12.90
CA PHE A 154 -2.93 -7.63 -11.86
C PHE A 154 -3.14 -8.71 -10.80
N LEU A 155 -2.92 -9.99 -11.12
CA LEU A 155 -3.17 -11.10 -10.20
C LEU A 155 -2.37 -11.00 -8.89
N PRO A 156 -1.05 -10.71 -8.90
CA PRO A 156 -0.30 -10.50 -7.66
C PRO A 156 -0.80 -9.28 -6.88
N ILE A 157 -1.16 -8.19 -7.57
CA ILE A 157 -1.65 -6.96 -6.93
C ILE A 157 -2.97 -7.23 -6.22
N ALA A 158 -3.89 -7.93 -6.90
CA ALA A 158 -5.17 -8.31 -6.35
C ALA A 158 -5.01 -9.25 -5.14
N TRP A 159 -4.09 -10.21 -5.20
CA TRP A 159 -3.80 -11.08 -4.07
C TRP A 159 -3.31 -10.31 -2.84
N ASN A 160 -2.35 -9.40 -3.02
CA ASN A 160 -1.87 -8.55 -1.92
C ASN A 160 -2.98 -7.66 -1.37
N ALA A 161 -3.83 -7.09 -2.23
CA ALA A 161 -4.96 -6.28 -1.80
C ALA A 161 -5.97 -7.05 -0.93
N VAL A 162 -6.21 -8.34 -1.23
CA VAL A 162 -7.05 -9.20 -0.39
C VAL A 162 -6.42 -9.45 0.98
N VAL A 163 -5.11 -9.71 1.03
CA VAL A 163 -4.36 -9.88 2.28
C VAL A 163 -4.39 -8.59 3.11
N ASP A 164 -4.17 -7.43 2.48
CA ASP A 164 -4.23 -6.13 3.14
C ASP A 164 -5.64 -5.81 3.65
N ALA A 165 -6.67 -6.13 2.87
CA ALA A 165 -8.06 -5.96 3.27
C ALA A 165 -8.42 -6.85 4.46
N LYS A 166 -7.96 -8.11 4.48
CA LYS A 166 -8.13 -9.00 5.63
C LYS A 166 -7.45 -8.42 6.87
N ASN A 167 -6.17 -8.05 6.77
CA ASN A 167 -5.45 -7.44 7.88
C ASN A 167 -6.10 -6.15 8.38
N ALA A 168 -6.77 -5.39 7.51
CA ALA A 168 -7.55 -4.21 7.89
C ALA A 168 -8.85 -4.58 8.60
N ALA A 169 -9.57 -5.59 8.11
CA ALA A 169 -10.76 -6.12 8.77
C ALA A 169 -10.43 -6.64 10.19
N ASP A 170 -9.37 -7.43 10.34
CA ASP A 170 -8.91 -7.96 11.63
C ASP A 170 -8.58 -6.82 12.64
N ARG A 171 -8.09 -5.67 12.16
CA ARG A 171 -7.85 -4.49 13.01
C ARG A 171 -9.15 -3.80 13.43
N ILE A 172 -10.11 -3.74 12.52
CA ILE A 172 -11.40 -3.10 12.77
C ILE A 172 -12.26 -3.96 13.70
N GLU A 173 -12.22 -5.28 13.55
CA GLU A 173 -12.89 -6.25 14.43
C GLU A 173 -12.48 -6.03 15.89
N LYS A 174 -11.18 -5.87 16.17
CA LYS A 174 -10.68 -5.55 17.51
C LYS A 174 -11.25 -4.25 18.10
N VAL A 175 -11.61 -3.28 17.27
CA VAL A 175 -12.23 -2.03 17.73
C VAL A 175 -13.71 -2.24 18.03
N PHE A 176 -14.39 -3.08 17.26
CA PHE A 176 -15.80 -3.42 17.51
C PHE A 176 -15.98 -4.35 18.73
N ASP A 177 -15.00 -5.22 18.99
CA ASP A 177 -14.97 -6.09 20.17
C ASP A 177 -14.38 -5.41 21.42
N ALA A 178 -13.89 -4.18 21.30
CA ALA A 178 -13.33 -3.46 22.44
C ALA A 178 -14.40 -3.18 23.49
N GLU A 179 -14.02 -3.28 24.76
CA GLU A 179 -14.93 -3.00 25.87
C GLU A 179 -15.39 -1.54 25.82
N ILE A 180 -16.70 -1.34 25.74
CA ILE A 180 -17.29 -0.01 25.73
C ILE A 180 -17.39 0.45 27.19
N GLN A 181 -16.70 1.54 27.51
CA GLN A 181 -16.87 2.20 28.81
C GLN A 181 -18.33 2.63 28.95
N ARG A 182 -19.06 1.96 29.85
CA ARG A 182 -20.42 2.36 30.21
C ARG A 182 -20.35 3.65 31.00
N ASP A 183 -21.20 4.61 30.69
CA ASP A 183 -21.29 5.87 31.45
C ASP A 183 -21.77 5.50 32.87
N GLN A 184 -20.84 5.48 33.83
CA GLN A 184 -21.13 5.22 35.24
C GLN A 184 -21.65 6.49 35.95
N ILE A 185 -21.79 7.60 35.22
CA ILE A 185 -22.26 8.88 35.74
C ILE A 185 -23.79 8.91 35.75
N VAL A 186 -24.37 8.95 36.94
CA VAL A 186 -25.82 9.19 37.12
C VAL A 186 -26.08 10.69 36.94
N ARG A 187 -26.87 11.07 35.94
CA ARG A 187 -27.27 12.46 35.69
C ARG A 187 -28.71 12.66 36.16
N ASP A 188 -28.87 13.30 37.31
CA ASP A 188 -30.19 13.72 37.81
C ASP A 188 -30.38 15.23 37.59
N PRO A 189 -31.30 15.66 36.70
CA PRO A 189 -31.58 17.08 36.45
C PRO A 189 -32.09 17.85 37.67
N ASN A 190 -32.63 17.13 38.68
CA ASN A 190 -33.24 17.68 39.87
C ASN A 190 -32.32 17.62 41.11
N ALA A 191 -31.08 17.16 40.96
CA ALA A 191 -30.14 17.15 42.07
C ALA A 191 -29.82 18.58 42.56
N ASP A 192 -29.75 18.72 43.89
CA ASP A 192 -29.37 19.98 44.56
C ASP A 192 -27.90 20.34 44.31
N ASN A 193 -27.07 19.32 44.08
CA ASN A 193 -25.65 19.46 43.81
C ASN A 193 -25.38 19.36 42.31
N ALA A 194 -24.51 20.23 41.79
CA ALA A 194 -24.05 20.20 40.40
C ALA A 194 -23.09 19.03 40.13
N VAL A 195 -22.24 18.68 41.10
CA VAL A 195 -21.33 17.52 41.03
C VAL A 195 -21.26 16.88 42.41
N GLN A 196 -21.41 15.56 42.48
CA GLN A 196 -21.25 14.79 43.71
C GLN A 196 -20.44 13.52 43.44
N LEU A 197 -19.36 13.34 44.20
CA LEU A 197 -18.53 12.14 44.27
C LEU A 197 -18.58 11.64 45.71
N GLN A 198 -18.89 10.36 45.90
CA GLN A 198 -18.90 9.69 47.20
C GLN A 198 -18.04 8.43 47.12
N ASP A 199 -17.01 8.35 47.97
CA ASP A 199 -16.07 7.23 48.07
C ASP A 199 -15.63 6.67 46.70
N ALA A 200 -15.35 7.58 45.75
CA ALA A 200 -15.03 7.20 44.38
C ALA A 200 -13.53 6.94 44.22
N SER A 201 -13.18 5.79 43.62
CA SER A 201 -11.79 5.43 43.31
C SER A 201 -11.61 5.23 41.81
N PHE A 202 -10.52 5.76 41.26
CA PHE A 202 -10.22 5.75 39.83
C PHE A 202 -8.83 5.16 39.56
N THR A 203 -8.74 4.33 38.53
CA THR A 203 -7.48 3.76 38.07
C THR A 203 -7.39 3.85 36.54
N TRP A 204 -6.16 3.96 36.03
CA TRP A 204 -5.90 3.92 34.59
C TRP A 204 -5.77 2.47 34.12
N GLU A 205 -6.21 2.22 32.89
CA GLU A 205 -6.19 0.91 32.22
C GLU A 205 -4.79 0.28 32.11
N THR A 206 -3.72 1.05 32.34
CA THR A 206 -2.32 0.58 32.34
C THR A 206 -1.84 0.08 33.72
N ALA A 207 -2.68 0.12 34.76
CA ALA A 207 -2.36 -0.55 36.02
C ALA A 207 -2.43 -2.08 35.81
N PRO A 208 -1.44 -2.85 36.32
CA PRO A 208 -1.39 -4.28 36.08
C PRO A 208 -2.70 -4.95 36.54
N SER A 209 -3.25 -5.79 35.65
CA SER A 209 -4.49 -6.53 35.83
C SER A 209 -4.52 -7.25 37.19
N ALA A 210 -5.60 -7.00 37.94
CA ALA A 210 -6.21 -7.57 39.15
C ALA A 210 -5.57 -8.73 39.97
N ASP A 211 -4.52 -9.42 39.52
CA ASP A 211 -3.89 -10.57 40.20
C ASP A 211 -2.64 -10.20 41.02
N THR A 212 -2.30 -8.91 41.13
CA THR A 212 -1.25 -8.44 42.05
C THR A 212 -1.89 -7.51 43.07
N ALA A 213 -1.86 -7.91 44.34
CA ALA A 213 -2.62 -7.34 45.47
C ALA A 213 -2.30 -5.89 45.86
N GLU A 214 -1.72 -5.09 44.97
CA GLU A 214 -1.49 -3.66 45.12
C GLU A 214 -1.98 -2.95 43.86
N THR A 215 -3.31 -2.88 43.68
CA THR A 215 -3.92 -1.92 42.74
C THR A 215 -3.64 -0.52 43.26
N VAL A 216 -2.61 0.14 42.71
CA VAL A 216 -2.35 1.56 42.92
C VAL A 216 -3.47 2.34 42.22
N ALA A 217 -4.59 2.56 42.93
CA ALA A 217 -5.58 3.53 42.51
C ALA A 217 -4.90 4.91 42.49
N MET A 218 -4.94 5.60 41.36
CA MET A 218 -4.30 6.91 41.22
C MET A 218 -5.07 7.99 42.01
N LEU A 219 -6.37 7.76 42.20
CA LEU A 219 -7.24 8.51 43.09
C LEU A 219 -8.08 7.51 43.88
N ASP A 220 -8.05 7.63 45.21
CA ASP A 220 -8.73 6.69 46.11
C ASP A 220 -9.61 7.44 47.10
N ALA A 221 -10.82 6.93 47.35
CA ALA A 221 -11.79 7.45 48.31
C ALA A 221 -12.10 8.97 48.17
N LEU A 222 -12.33 9.44 46.94
CA LEU A 222 -12.70 10.84 46.68
C LEU A 222 -14.13 11.15 47.13
N ASN A 223 -14.24 12.16 47.98
CA ASN A 223 -15.49 12.77 48.41
C ASN A 223 -15.51 14.24 47.99
N LEU A 224 -16.39 14.61 47.07
CA LEU A 224 -16.52 15.99 46.56
C LEU A 224 -17.99 16.31 46.35
N THR A 225 -18.44 17.46 46.85
CA THR A 225 -19.81 17.95 46.63
C THR A 225 -19.74 19.41 46.23
N ILE A 226 -20.25 19.74 45.04
CA ILE A 226 -20.32 21.11 44.51
C ILE A 226 -21.80 21.47 44.36
N PRO A 227 -22.30 22.50 45.08
CA PRO A 227 -23.69 22.93 44.97
C PRO A 227 -23.96 23.65 43.65
N ARG A 228 -25.23 23.64 43.22
CA ARG A 228 -25.64 24.24 41.95
C ARG A 228 -25.51 25.77 41.98
N GLY A 229 -24.79 26.35 41.02
CA GLY A 229 -24.58 27.81 40.89
C GLY A 229 -23.36 28.38 41.61
N ALA A 230 -22.45 27.54 42.11
CA ALA A 230 -21.22 27.96 42.80
C ALA A 230 -19.98 28.16 41.90
N LEU A 231 -20.14 28.07 40.57
CA LEU A 231 -19.10 28.30 39.56
C LEU A 231 -19.43 29.52 38.71
#